data_AF-A0A7J4G4V5-F1
#
_entry.id   AF-A0A7J4G4V5-F1
#
_cell.length_a   1.000
_cell.length_b   1.000
_cell.length_c   1.000
_cell.angle_alpha   90.00
_cell.angle_beta   90.00
_cell.angle_gamma   90.00
#
_symmetry.space_group_name_H-M   'P 1'
#
loop_
_entity.id
_entity.type
_entity.pdbx_description
1 polymer ?
#
loop_
_entity_poly.entity_id
_entity_poly.type
_entity_poly.pdbx_seq_one_letter_code
_entity_poly.pdbx_strand_id
1 'polypeptide(L)'
;MRMSEERREEIALERYRVIAPLLDSQLERYERRRLMRKRAEREGLSPNTVERWYKDYSRYGFKALFPKRRRDLGASRKIPLEVVNRASELLKENPRRSIARVIPFLELEFPMLKERIKRSTLSRLLLERGIS
;
A
#
# COMPACT_ATOMS: atom_id res chain seq x y z
N MET A 1 -7.67 7.51 4.55
CA MET A 1 -8.73 6.72 5.18
C MET A 1 -8.12 5.44 5.73
N ARG A 2 -8.19 5.20 7.04
CA ARG A 2 -7.63 4.02 7.69
C ARG A 2 -8.59 2.85 7.41
N MET A 3 -8.11 1.78 6.76
CA MET A 3 -8.92 0.58 6.54
C MET A 3 -9.34 0.00 7.90
N SER A 4 -10.63 -0.30 8.09
CA SER A 4 -11.14 -0.95 9.31
C SER A 4 -10.55 -2.35 9.46
N GLU A 5 -10.50 -2.87 10.69
CA GLU A 5 -9.98 -4.22 10.93
C GLU A 5 -10.85 -5.29 10.26
N GLU A 6 -12.17 -5.14 10.32
CA GLU A 6 -13.14 -5.98 9.61
C GLU A 6 -12.82 -6.09 8.12
N ARG A 7 -12.58 -4.95 7.45
CA ARG A 7 -12.26 -4.96 6.02
C ARG A 7 -10.91 -5.63 5.73
N ARG A 8 -9.95 -5.56 6.65
CA ARG A 8 -8.65 -6.23 6.49
C ARG A 8 -8.79 -7.74 6.63
N GLU A 9 -9.64 -8.19 7.55
CA GLU A 9 -9.95 -9.60 7.75
C GLU A 9 -10.73 -10.18 6.58
N GLU A 10 -11.73 -9.45 6.07
CA GLU A 10 -12.47 -9.83 4.86
C GLU A 10 -11.53 -10.08 3.67
N ILE A 11 -10.58 -9.16 3.43
CA ILE A 11 -9.55 -9.34 2.39
C ILE A 11 -8.68 -10.58 2.67
N ALA A 12 -8.37 -10.88 3.93
CA ALA A 12 -7.58 -12.06 4.28
C ALA A 12 -8.36 -13.36 4.02
N LEU A 13 -9.66 -13.38 4.32
CA LEU A 13 -10.57 -14.49 4.04
C LEU A 13 -10.74 -14.73 2.55
N GLU A 14 -10.89 -13.68 1.75
CA GLU A 14 -10.93 -13.78 0.28
C GLU A 14 -9.64 -14.43 -0.25
N ARG A 15 -8.47 -13.95 0.19
CA ARG A 15 -7.18 -14.54 -0.19
C ARG A 15 -7.04 -15.99 0.23
N TYR A 16 -7.53 -16.32 1.43
CA TYR A 16 -7.55 -17.69 1.93
C TYR A 16 -8.40 -18.59 1.03
N ARG A 17 -9.60 -18.15 0.65
CA ARG A 17 -10.50 -18.88 -0.27
C ARG A 17 -9.81 -19.22 -1.60
N VAL A 18 -8.96 -18.33 -2.12
CA VAL A 18 -8.20 -18.57 -3.35
C VAL A 18 -7.14 -19.66 -3.17
N ILE A 19 -6.42 -19.67 -2.05
CA ILE A 19 -5.28 -20.57 -1.83
C ILE A 19 -5.64 -21.87 -1.11
N ALA A 20 -6.78 -21.96 -0.41
CA ALA A 20 -7.18 -23.14 0.37
C ALA A 20 -7.09 -24.46 -0.44
N PRO A 21 -7.51 -24.52 -1.71
CA PRO A 21 -7.36 -25.72 -2.54
C PRO A 21 -5.90 -26.11 -2.85
N LEU A 22 -4.95 -25.18 -2.70
CA LEU A 22 -3.52 -25.42 -2.93
C LEU A 22 -2.82 -26.00 -1.69
N LEU A 23 -3.47 -25.96 -0.53
CA LEU A 23 -2.93 -26.42 0.75
C LEU A 23 -3.08 -27.94 0.95
N ASP A 24 -3.75 -28.62 0.03
CA ASP A 24 -3.88 -30.07 0.08
C ASP A 24 -2.49 -30.74 0.03
N SER A 25 -2.20 -31.50 1.08
CA SER A 25 -0.94 -32.22 1.27
C SER A 25 -0.71 -33.32 0.22
N GLN A 26 -1.79 -33.82 -0.38
CA GLN A 26 -1.74 -34.87 -1.39
C GLN A 26 -1.42 -34.33 -2.78
N LEU A 27 -1.47 -33.01 -2.99
CA LEU A 27 -1.13 -32.41 -4.28
C LEU A 27 0.36 -32.50 -4.56
N GLU A 28 0.71 -33.14 -5.67
CA GLU A 28 2.07 -33.11 -6.18
C GLU A 28 2.47 -31.70 -6.65
N ARG A 29 3.79 -31.47 -6.73
CA ARG A 29 4.35 -30.16 -7.10
C ARG A 29 3.88 -29.68 -8.48
N TYR A 30 3.71 -30.58 -9.44
CA TYR A 30 3.23 -30.23 -10.78
C TYR A 30 1.75 -29.85 -10.76
N GLU A 31 0.92 -30.65 -10.09
CA GLU A 31 -0.52 -30.43 -9.97
C GLU A 31 -0.85 -29.15 -9.22
N ARG A 32 -0.15 -28.87 -8.12
CA ARG A 32 -0.29 -27.61 -7.37
C ARG A 32 0.02 -26.40 -8.25
N ARG A 33 1.07 -26.47 -9.08
CA ARG A 33 1.40 -25.39 -10.03
C ARG A 33 0.34 -25.22 -11.11
N ARG A 34 -0.23 -26.32 -11.64
CA ARG A 34 -1.33 -26.27 -12.61
C ARG A 34 -2.58 -25.65 -11.99
N LEU A 35 -2.97 -26.09 -10.80
CA LEU A 35 -4.13 -25.59 -10.07
C LEU A 35 -3.96 -24.11 -9.68
N MET A 36 -2.75 -23.71 -9.29
CA MET A 36 -2.42 -22.32 -8.98
C MET A 36 -2.64 -21.39 -10.18
N ARG A 37 -2.18 -21.78 -11.39
CA ARG A 37 -2.42 -20.98 -12.61
C ARG A 37 -3.91 -20.87 -12.93
N LYS A 38 -4.64 -21.99 -12.87
CA LYS A 38 -6.08 -22.03 -13.11
C LYS A 38 -6.87 -21.14 -12.13
N ARG A 39 -6.45 -21.14 -10.86
CA ARG A 39 -7.03 -20.26 -9.83
C ARG A 39 -6.70 -18.80 -10.09
N ALA A 40 -5.44 -18.48 -10.40
CA ALA A 40 -5.04 -17.12 -10.71
C ALA A 40 -5.85 -16.54 -11.87
N GLU A 41 -6.01 -17.30 -12.95
CA GLU A 41 -6.83 -16.91 -14.12
C GLU A 41 -8.29 -16.67 -13.74
N ARG A 42 -8.92 -17.60 -13.01
CA ARG A 42 -10.32 -17.47 -12.56
C ARG A 42 -10.58 -16.21 -11.75
N GLU A 43 -9.63 -15.84 -10.89
CA GLU A 43 -9.76 -14.69 -9.99
C GLU A 43 -9.23 -13.39 -10.61
N GLY A 44 -8.77 -13.40 -11.88
CA GLY A 44 -8.18 -12.22 -12.53
C GLY A 44 -6.85 -11.78 -11.90
N LEU A 45 -6.12 -12.71 -11.30
CA LEU A 45 -4.86 -12.47 -10.60
C LEU A 45 -3.67 -13.01 -11.40
N SER A 46 -2.48 -12.48 -11.11
CA SER A 46 -1.24 -13.09 -11.60
C SER A 46 -0.89 -14.36 -10.79
N PRO A 47 -0.32 -15.40 -11.43
CA PRO A 47 0.13 -16.60 -10.71
C PRO A 47 1.09 -16.28 -9.55
N ASN A 48 1.98 -15.29 -9.74
CA ASN A 48 2.89 -14.81 -8.70
C ASN A 48 2.17 -14.27 -7.46
N THR A 49 0.99 -13.66 -7.63
CA THR A 49 0.19 -13.15 -6.50
C THR A 49 -0.35 -14.30 -5.65
N VAL A 50 -0.91 -15.32 -6.30
CA VAL A 50 -1.43 -16.53 -5.64
C VAL A 50 -0.29 -17.31 -4.99
N GLU A 51 0.85 -17.44 -5.67
CA GLU A 51 2.05 -18.09 -5.13
C GLU A 51 2.57 -17.38 -3.88
N ARG A 52 2.63 -16.04 -3.90
CA ARG A 52 3.04 -15.25 -2.74
C ARG A 52 2.10 -15.50 -1.55
N TRP A 53 0.79 -15.48 -1.76
CA TRP A 53 -0.18 -15.76 -0.69
C TRP A 53 -0.05 -17.18 -0.14
N TYR A 54 0.11 -18.18 -1.02
CA TYR A 54 0.36 -19.56 -0.61
C TYR A 54 1.62 -19.69 0.26
N LYS A 55 2.73 -19.07 -0.16
CA LYS A 55 3.99 -19.05 0.60
C LYS A 55 3.87 -18.31 1.93
N ASP A 56 3.25 -17.13 1.93
CA ASP A 56 2.99 -16.34 3.14
C ASP A 56 2.17 -17.15 4.15
N TYR A 57 1.08 -17.80 3.70
CA TYR A 57 0.26 -18.66 4.55
C TYR A 57 1.02 -19.88 5.07
N SER A 58 1.74 -20.58 4.19
CA SER A 58 2.46 -21.81 4.56
C SER A 58 3.55 -21.54 5.60
N ARG A 59 4.13 -20.34 5.61
CA ARG A 59 5.20 -19.95 6.52
C ARG A 59 4.72 -19.27 7.80
N TYR A 60 3.65 -18.47 7.73
CA TYR A 60 3.25 -17.57 8.82
C TYR A 60 1.74 -17.64 9.16
N GLY A 61 1.00 -18.57 8.56
CA GLY A 61 -0.42 -18.78 8.80
C GLY A 61 -1.34 -17.68 8.27
N PHE A 62 -2.60 -17.69 8.72
CA PHE A 62 -3.65 -16.80 8.22
C PHE A 62 -3.34 -15.30 8.37
N LYS A 63 -2.68 -14.90 9.47
CA LYS A 63 -2.28 -13.50 9.71
C LYS A 63 -1.40 -12.92 8.60
N ALA A 64 -0.68 -13.76 7.87
CA ALA A 64 0.17 -13.36 6.75
C ALA A 64 -0.63 -12.89 5.53
N LEU A 65 -1.89 -13.31 5.42
CA LEU A 65 -2.79 -12.94 4.33
C LEU A 65 -3.43 -11.57 4.53
N PHE A 66 -3.31 -10.98 5.71
CA PHE A 66 -3.80 -9.63 5.95
C PHE A 66 -3.11 -8.66 4.98
N PRO A 67 -3.84 -7.65 4.47
CA PRO A 67 -3.22 -6.61 3.67
C PRO A 67 -2.10 -5.95 4.49
N LYS A 68 -0.86 -6.12 4.01
CA LYS A 68 0.32 -5.50 4.61
C LYS A 68 0.22 -4.00 4.39
N ARG A 69 0.41 -3.23 5.45
CA ARG A 69 0.68 -1.79 5.34
C ARG A 69 1.93 -1.64 4.48
N ARG A 70 1.88 -0.86 3.40
CA ARG A 70 3.06 -0.66 2.55
C ARG A 70 4.16 0.02 3.38
N ARG A 71 5.41 -0.46 3.29
CA ARG A 71 6.54 0.11 4.05
C ARG A 71 6.84 1.58 3.69
N ASP A 72 6.36 2.05 2.54
CA ASP A 72 6.47 3.44 2.08
C ASP A 72 5.28 4.33 2.51
N LEU A 73 4.40 3.85 3.40
CA LEU A 73 3.45 4.70 4.11
C LEU A 73 4.24 5.75 4.92
N GLY A 74 4.06 7.03 4.60
CA GLY A 74 4.72 8.18 5.22
C GLY A 74 5.94 8.73 4.45
N ALA A 75 6.47 7.94 3.51
CA ALA A 75 7.70 8.26 2.76
C ALA A 75 7.47 8.09 1.26
N SER A 76 7.47 9.19 0.51
CA SER A 76 7.48 9.11 -0.94
C SER A 76 8.91 8.95 -1.42
N ARG A 77 9.18 7.96 -2.28
CA ARG A 77 10.45 7.90 -3.03
C ARG A 77 10.72 9.16 -3.87
N LYS A 78 9.68 9.95 -4.15
CA LYS A 78 9.73 11.15 -4.98
C LYS A 78 9.75 12.46 -4.18
N ILE A 79 9.33 12.45 -2.92
CA ILE A 79 9.26 13.66 -2.07
C ILE A 79 10.10 13.41 -0.82
N PRO A 80 11.27 14.06 -0.71
CA PRO A 80 12.12 14.01 0.48
C PRO A 80 11.35 14.36 1.76
N LEU A 81 11.80 13.80 2.89
CA LEU A 81 11.20 14.06 4.20
C LEU A 81 11.21 15.54 4.56
N GLU A 82 12.29 16.23 4.25
CA GLU A 82 12.49 17.67 4.47
C GLU A 82 11.37 18.52 3.86
N VAL A 83 10.94 18.21 2.64
CA VAL A 83 9.86 18.91 1.94
C VAL A 83 8.52 18.73 2.65
N VAL A 84 8.29 17.55 3.23
CA VAL A 84 7.07 17.28 4.00
C VAL A 84 7.10 18.01 5.35
N ASN A 85 8.26 18.07 6.00
CA ASN A 85 8.43 18.84 7.24
C ASN A 85 8.19 20.33 6.99
N ARG A 86 8.78 20.87 5.91
CA ARG A 86 8.56 22.25 5.51
C ARG A 86 7.10 22.56 5.18
N ALA A 87 6.43 21.63 4.49
CA ALA A 87 5.00 21.75 4.25
C ALA A 87 4.18 21.78 5.55
N SER A 88 4.59 21.02 6.56
CA SER A 88 3.95 21.06 7.88
C SER A 88 4.14 22.39 8.58
N GLU A 89 5.33 23.00 8.51
CA GLU A 89 5.60 24.31 9.11
C GLU A 89 4.73 25.39 8.47
N LEU A 90 4.71 25.45 7.14
CA LEU A 90 3.92 26.42 6.37
C LEU A 90 2.41 26.35 6.65
N LEU A 91 1.90 25.16 7.00
CA LEU A 91 0.51 24.94 7.42
C LEU A 91 0.27 25.30 8.88
N LYS A 92 1.23 25.04 9.78
CA LYS A 92 1.14 25.45 11.19
C LYS A 92 1.15 26.97 11.36
N GLU A 93 1.96 27.67 10.56
CA GLU A 93 2.02 29.13 10.53
C GLU A 93 0.68 29.77 10.12
N ASN A 94 -0.08 29.10 9.25
CA ASN A 94 -1.39 29.57 8.84
C ASN A 94 -2.33 28.40 8.50
N PRO A 95 -3.14 27.92 9.48
CA PRO A 95 -4.02 26.78 9.30
C PRO A 95 -5.12 26.98 8.24
N ARG A 96 -5.42 28.22 7.83
CA ARG A 96 -6.37 28.51 6.74
C ARG A 96 -5.76 28.30 5.35
N ARG A 97 -4.43 28.13 5.26
CA ARG A 97 -3.73 27.93 3.99
C ARG A 97 -3.97 26.51 3.50
N SER A 98 -4.48 26.38 2.27
CA SER A 98 -4.68 25.05 1.67
C SER A 98 -3.34 24.45 1.21
N ILE A 99 -3.27 23.11 1.20
CA ILE A 99 -2.10 22.36 0.69
C ILE A 99 -1.72 22.82 -0.74
N ALA A 100 -2.70 23.15 -1.58
CA ALA A 100 -2.45 23.65 -2.93
C ALA A 100 -1.70 24.99 -2.94
N ARG A 101 -1.93 25.86 -1.94
CA ARG A 101 -1.21 27.13 -1.79
C ARG A 101 0.20 26.96 -1.24
N VAL A 102 0.51 25.84 -0.59
CA VAL A 102 1.84 25.56 -0.04
C VAL A 102 2.81 25.07 -1.13
N ILE A 103 2.30 24.39 -2.17
CA ILE A 103 3.11 23.81 -3.25
C ILE A 103 4.03 24.84 -3.92
N PRO A 104 3.57 26.04 -4.34
CA PRO A 104 4.45 27.02 -4.97
C PRO A 104 5.62 27.47 -4.08
N PHE A 105 5.42 27.59 -2.76
CA PHE A 105 6.50 27.93 -1.83
C PHE A 105 7.52 26.79 -1.73
N LEU A 106 7.04 25.55 -1.66
CA LEU A 106 7.93 24.38 -1.68
C LEU A 106 8.71 24.28 -2.98
N GLU A 107 8.10 24.61 -4.13
CA GLU A 107 8.80 24.58 -5.42
C GLU A 107 9.84 25.70 -5.55
N LEU A 108 9.65 26.82 -4.85
CA LEU A 108 10.64 27.91 -4.77
C LEU A 108 11.83 27.51 -3.88
N GLU A 109 11.57 26.93 -2.72
CA GLU A 109 12.60 26.47 -1.78
C GLU A 109 13.31 25.19 -2.26
N PHE A 110 12.61 24.34 -3.02
CA PHE A 110 13.11 23.08 -3.57
C PHE A 110 12.92 23.01 -5.10
N PRO A 111 13.72 23.76 -5.89
CA PRO A 111 13.55 23.85 -7.34
C PRO A 111 13.64 22.51 -8.09
N MET A 112 14.39 21.55 -7.56
CA MET A 112 14.52 20.19 -8.12
C MET A 112 13.22 19.38 -8.07
N LEU A 113 12.20 19.87 -7.36
CA LEU A 113 10.88 19.24 -7.23
C LEU A 113 9.76 20.01 -7.94
N LYS A 114 10.09 21.07 -8.69
CA LYS A 114 9.14 21.83 -9.49
C LYS A 114 8.30 20.90 -10.38
N GLU A 115 6.98 21.05 -10.34
CA GLU A 115 5.94 20.25 -11.02
C GLU A 115 5.86 18.76 -10.61
N ARG A 116 6.77 18.30 -9.75
CA ARG A 116 6.82 16.93 -9.22
C ARG A 116 5.98 16.77 -7.96
N ILE A 117 5.68 17.86 -7.25
CA ILE A 117 4.85 17.86 -6.03
C ILE A 117 3.36 17.89 -6.41
N LYS A 118 2.74 16.72 -6.52
CA LYS A 118 1.28 16.63 -6.70
C LYS A 118 0.54 16.84 -5.37
N ARG A 119 -0.53 17.64 -5.38
CA ARG A 119 -1.40 17.90 -4.22
C ARG A 119 -1.85 16.63 -3.51
N SER A 120 -2.33 15.64 -4.25
CA SER A 120 -2.81 14.37 -3.69
C SER A 120 -1.70 13.62 -2.94
N THR A 121 -0.48 13.63 -3.49
CA THR A 121 0.69 13.03 -2.85
C THR A 121 1.06 13.77 -1.56
N LEU A 122 1.15 15.11 -1.60
CA LEU A 122 1.51 15.92 -0.43
C LEU A 122 0.46 15.81 0.68
N SER A 123 -0.83 15.89 0.33
CA SER A 123 -1.94 15.70 1.26
C SER A 123 -1.91 14.34 1.93
N ARG A 124 -1.68 13.26 1.18
CA ARG A 124 -1.54 11.92 1.75
C ARG A 124 -0.38 11.85 2.75
N LEU A 125 0.78 12.40 2.42
CA LEU A 125 1.97 12.39 3.28
C LEU A 125 1.80 13.21 4.57
N LEU A 126 1.00 14.28 4.52
CA LEU A 126 0.66 15.12 5.68
C LEU A 126 -0.39 14.46 6.57
N LEU A 127 -1.44 13.86 5.99
CA LEU A 127 -2.44 13.10 6.73
C LEU A 127 -1.83 11.90 7.47
N GLU A 128 -0.85 11.22 6.85
CA GLU A 128 -0.08 10.14 7.49
C GLU A 128 0.72 10.61 8.72
N ARG A 129 0.99 11.92 8.83
CA ARG A 129 1.61 12.58 9.99
C ARG A 129 0.60 13.21 10.95
N GLY A 130 -0.69 13.03 10.72
CA GLY A 130 -1.76 13.60 11.56
C GLY A 130 -2.05 15.08 11.29
N ILE A 131 -1.60 15.62 10.15
CA ILE A 131 -1.84 17.02 9.76
C ILE A 131 -2.99 17.03 8.74
N SER A 132 -4.09 17.71 9.08
CA SER A 132 -5.29 17.85 8.24
C SER A 132 -5.45 19.26 7.70
#